data_AF-A0A511M7T6-F1
#
_entry.id   AF-A0A511M7T6-F1
#
_cell.length_a   1.000
_cell.length_b   1.000
_cell.length_c   1.000
_cell.angle_alpha   90.00
_cell.angle_beta   90.00
_cell.angle_gamma   90.00
#
_symmetry.space_group_name_H-M   'P 1'
#
loop_
_entity.id
_entity.type
_entity.pdbx_description
1 polymer ?
#
loop_
_entity_poly.entity_id
_entity_poly.type
_entity_poly.pdbx_seq_one_letter_code
_entity_poly.pdbx_strand_id
1 'polypeptide(L)'
;MPTAMFSQPTFDRDGVRLELAVTISHTSPPTPDAPLSRGRRILITGSRSWTDRATIRAALAEVWSPDVVLVSGACPHGADVQCEACWQAWGGRIERHPADWDRLGRRAGFVRNEQMVRAGADLCMAFIRDNSPGATHTARLAQQAGIPTRIFRTADTPAMADHPRN
;
A
#
# COMPACT_ATOMS: atom_id res chain seq x y z
N MET A 1 3.85 -52.29 39.26
CA MET A 1 4.47 -51.59 38.11
C MET A 1 4.39 -52.52 36.89
N PRO A 2 3.39 -52.38 36.01
CA PRO A 2 3.34 -53.16 34.78
C PRO A 2 3.65 -52.32 33.54
N THR A 3 4.51 -52.89 32.69
CA THR A 3 4.91 -52.48 31.35
C THR A 3 3.72 -52.48 30.39
N ALA A 4 3.48 -51.36 29.71
CA ALA A 4 2.50 -51.30 28.61
C ALA A 4 3.12 -51.85 27.32
N MET A 5 2.74 -53.07 26.94
CA MET A 5 2.87 -53.55 25.56
C MET A 5 1.72 -52.96 24.74
N PHE A 6 2.02 -52.13 23.74
CA PHE A 6 1.04 -51.76 22.72
C PHE A 6 1.14 -52.73 21.54
N SER A 7 0.08 -53.50 21.36
CA SER A 7 -0.17 -54.41 20.25
C SER A 7 -0.32 -53.63 18.94
N GLN A 8 0.32 -54.12 17.88
CA GLN A 8 0.24 -53.54 16.53
C GLN A 8 -1.15 -53.74 15.90
N PRO A 9 -1.59 -52.85 14.99
CA PRO A 9 -2.82 -53.07 14.22
C PRO A 9 -2.63 -54.12 13.12
N THR A 10 -3.61 -55.02 13.03
CA THR A 10 -3.75 -56.07 12.00
C THR A 10 -4.37 -55.51 10.71
N PHE A 11 -3.86 -55.92 9.55
CA PHE A 11 -4.39 -55.62 8.22
C PHE A 11 -5.20 -56.80 7.67
N ASP A 12 -6.33 -56.53 6.99
CA ASP A 12 -7.15 -57.53 6.30
C ASP A 12 -7.01 -57.43 4.76
N ARG A 13 -7.24 -58.56 4.08
CA ARG A 13 -7.01 -58.81 2.66
C ARG A 13 -8.17 -58.25 1.84
N ASP A 14 -7.96 -57.08 1.22
CA ASP A 14 -8.63 -56.57 0.00
C ASP A 14 -8.70 -55.01 -0.04
N GLY A 15 -8.18 -54.33 0.99
CA GLY A 15 -7.38 -53.11 0.82
C GLY A 15 -7.92 -51.93 -0.01
N VAL A 16 -9.21 -51.56 0.05
CA VAL A 16 -9.69 -50.30 -0.57
C VAL A 16 -10.48 -49.45 0.41
N ARG A 17 -9.98 -48.23 0.67
CA ARG A 17 -10.66 -47.16 1.39
C ARG A 17 -11.12 -46.12 0.37
N LEU A 18 -12.42 -45.81 0.36
CA LEU A 18 -12.99 -44.68 -0.39
C LEU A 18 -12.62 -43.38 0.36
N GLU A 19 -11.72 -42.57 -0.21
CA GLU A 19 -11.46 -41.22 0.29
C GLU A 19 -11.91 -40.17 -0.74
N LEU A 20 -12.70 -39.21 -0.24
CA LEU A 20 -13.26 -38.07 -0.95
C LEU A 20 -12.17 -37.29 -1.70
N ALA A 21 -12.30 -37.15 -3.02
CA ALA A 21 -11.48 -36.23 -3.79
C ALA A 21 -11.93 -34.78 -3.53
N VAL A 22 -11.26 -34.08 -2.62
CA VAL A 22 -11.26 -32.61 -2.58
C VAL A 22 -10.11 -32.14 -3.47
N THR A 23 -10.41 -31.63 -4.65
CA THR A 23 -9.42 -30.96 -5.51
C THR A 23 -9.01 -29.65 -4.84
N ILE A 24 -7.99 -29.69 -3.99
CA ILE A 24 -7.27 -28.50 -3.54
C ILE A 24 -6.20 -28.23 -4.60
N SER A 25 -6.44 -27.22 -5.42
CA SER A 25 -5.43 -26.65 -6.33
C SER A 25 -4.20 -26.24 -5.52
N HIS A 26 -3.21 -27.13 -5.42
CA HIS A 26 -1.92 -26.84 -4.81
C HIS A 26 -1.14 -25.92 -5.74
N THR A 27 -1.18 -24.61 -5.47
CA THR A 27 -0.07 -23.74 -5.86
C THR A 27 1.16 -24.22 -5.11
N SER A 28 2.22 -24.59 -5.83
CA SER A 28 3.46 -25.11 -5.26
C SER A 28 4.03 -24.20 -4.15
N PRO A 29 4.67 -24.77 -3.11
CA PRO A 29 5.32 -23.96 -2.09
C PRO A 29 6.42 -23.10 -2.73
N PRO A 30 6.56 -21.81 -2.36
CA PRO A 30 7.64 -20.97 -2.85
C PRO A 30 8.99 -21.53 -2.38
N THR A 31 9.97 -21.56 -3.28
CA THR A 31 11.33 -22.04 -3.02
C THR A 31 12.09 -21.18 -2.00
N PRO A 32 12.94 -21.78 -1.15
CA PRO A 32 13.63 -21.08 -0.05
C PRO A 32 14.74 -20.10 -0.45
N ASP A 33 15.08 -19.97 -1.74
CA ASP A 33 16.18 -19.11 -2.23
C ASP A 33 15.72 -17.79 -2.90
N ALA A 34 14.45 -17.41 -2.78
CA ALA A 34 14.08 -16.03 -3.08
C ALA A 34 14.70 -15.12 -2.01
N PRO A 35 15.49 -14.09 -2.37
CA PRO A 35 16.08 -13.18 -1.38
C PRO A 35 14.96 -12.65 -0.50
N LEU A 36 15.13 -12.80 0.83
CA LEU A 36 14.18 -12.35 1.86
C LEU A 36 13.53 -11.05 1.40
N SER A 37 12.23 -11.15 1.12
CA SER A 37 11.49 -10.14 0.37
C SER A 37 11.83 -8.75 0.89
N ARG A 38 12.29 -7.86 -0.01
CA ARG A 38 12.23 -6.43 0.28
C ARG A 38 10.79 -6.18 0.71
N GLY A 39 10.56 -5.87 1.99
CA GLY A 39 9.22 -5.72 2.54
C GLY A 39 8.40 -4.82 1.62
N ARG A 40 7.14 -5.20 1.35
CA ARG A 40 6.32 -4.52 0.33
C ARG A 40 6.33 -3.01 0.56
N ARG A 41 6.56 -2.23 -0.49
CA ARG A 41 6.70 -0.78 -0.47
C ARG A 41 5.45 -0.15 -1.07
N ILE A 42 4.77 0.67 -0.29
CA ILE A 42 3.58 1.40 -0.74
C ILE A 42 3.92 2.87 -0.80
N LEU A 43 4.03 3.41 -2.01
CA LEU A 43 4.25 4.83 -2.23
C LEU A 43 2.94 5.58 -2.07
N ILE A 44 2.94 6.61 -1.24
CA ILE A 44 1.85 7.57 -1.19
C ILE A 44 2.27 8.91 -1.78
N THR A 45 1.31 9.55 -2.43
CA THR A 45 1.43 10.94 -2.86
C THR A 45 0.06 11.58 -2.76
N GLY A 46 -0.01 12.84 -2.39
CA GLY A 46 -1.29 13.51 -2.43
C GLY A 46 -1.25 15.01 -2.30
N SER A 47 -2.45 15.56 -2.30
CA SER A 47 -2.68 16.99 -2.34
C SER A 47 -2.43 17.58 -0.96
N ARG A 48 -1.76 18.73 -0.91
CA ARG A 48 -1.50 19.48 0.33
C ARG A 48 -2.80 19.98 0.99
N SER A 49 -3.86 20.09 0.20
CA SER A 49 -5.21 20.47 0.60
C SER A 49 -6.15 19.27 0.83
N TRP A 50 -5.67 18.03 0.79
CA TRP A 50 -6.52 16.87 1.04
C TRP A 50 -7.06 16.88 2.47
N THR A 51 -8.37 16.67 2.64
CA THR A 51 -9.04 16.72 3.95
C THR A 51 -9.79 15.44 4.33
N ASP A 52 -10.11 14.58 3.36
CA ASP A 52 -10.88 13.35 3.61
C ASP A 52 -10.01 12.25 4.22
N ARG A 53 -9.92 12.28 5.55
CA ARG A 53 -9.20 11.27 6.35
C ARG A 53 -9.84 9.88 6.26
N ALA A 54 -11.15 9.80 6.02
CA ALA A 54 -11.85 8.51 5.97
C ALA A 54 -11.43 7.72 4.73
N THR A 55 -11.35 8.38 3.58
CA THR A 55 -10.83 7.78 2.34
C THR A 55 -9.38 7.31 2.50
N ILE A 56 -8.51 8.11 3.15
CA ILE A 56 -7.13 7.69 3.45
C ILE A 56 -7.13 6.43 4.33
N ARG A 57 -7.89 6.45 5.43
CA ARG A 57 -7.92 5.32 6.36
C ARG A 57 -8.41 4.04 5.70
N ALA A 58 -9.49 4.12 4.92
CA ALA A 58 -10.03 2.98 4.20
C ALA A 58 -9.02 2.42 3.18
N ALA A 59 -8.43 3.29 2.35
CA ALA A 59 -7.44 2.90 1.36
C ALA A 59 -6.19 2.25 1.97
N LEU A 60 -5.67 2.82 3.06
CA LEU A 60 -4.49 2.29 3.74
C LEU A 60 -4.78 0.95 4.42
N ALA A 61 -5.99 0.75 4.96
CA ALA A 61 -6.37 -0.51 5.61
C ALA A 61 -6.34 -1.70 4.66
N GLU A 62 -6.65 -1.50 3.36
CA GLU A 62 -6.61 -2.56 2.35
C GLU A 62 -5.21 -3.13 2.09
N VAL A 63 -4.17 -2.35 2.36
CA VAL A 63 -2.77 -2.71 2.04
C VAL A 63 -1.90 -2.88 3.28
N TRP A 64 -2.47 -2.66 4.47
CA TRP A 64 -1.71 -2.66 5.70
C TRP A 64 -1.25 -4.06 6.10
N SER A 65 0.01 -4.15 6.49
CA SER A 65 0.62 -5.31 7.14
C SER A 65 1.91 -4.86 7.85
N PRO A 66 2.33 -5.53 8.93
CA PRO A 66 3.60 -5.24 9.62
C PRO A 66 4.84 -5.26 8.71
N ASP A 67 4.81 -6.05 7.63
CA ASP A 67 5.92 -6.20 6.70
C ASP A 67 5.97 -5.11 5.62
N VAL A 68 4.95 -4.24 5.57
CA VAL A 68 4.81 -3.20 4.56
C VAL A 68 5.44 -1.89 5.05
N VAL A 69 6.22 -1.25 4.18
CA VAL A 69 6.79 0.08 4.39
C VAL A 69 6.00 1.11 3.59
N LEU A 70 5.52 2.15 4.28
CA LEU A 70 4.91 3.31 3.65
C LEU A 70 6.01 4.27 3.18
N VAL A 71 6.09 4.55 1.89
CA VAL A 71 7.00 5.54 1.31
C VAL A 71 6.26 6.86 1.19
N SER A 72 6.67 7.86 1.96
CA SER A 72 6.01 9.16 2.07
C SER A 72 6.92 10.30 1.66
N GLY A 73 6.31 11.34 1.11
CA GLY A 73 6.95 12.59 0.77
C GLY A 73 7.20 13.57 1.92
N ALA A 74 6.80 13.21 3.13
CA ALA A 74 6.95 14.01 4.35
C ALA A 74 6.42 15.46 4.20
N CYS A 75 5.37 15.67 3.41
CA CYS A 75 4.71 16.98 3.38
C CYS A 75 3.96 17.19 4.71
N PRO A 76 4.20 18.30 5.44
CA PRO A 76 3.58 18.51 6.76
C PRO A 76 2.09 18.83 6.71
N HIS A 77 1.49 18.87 5.50
CA HIS A 77 0.10 19.21 5.27
C HIS A 77 -0.54 18.25 4.27
N GLY A 78 -1.86 18.08 4.37
CA GLY A 78 -2.65 17.30 3.43
C GLY A 78 -2.44 15.79 3.55
N ALA A 79 -2.39 15.11 2.41
CA ALA A 79 -2.44 13.65 2.36
C ALA A 79 -1.23 12.97 3.03
N ASP A 80 0.01 13.42 2.77
CA ASP A 80 1.22 12.76 3.27
C ASP A 80 1.19 12.63 4.81
N VAL A 81 1.04 13.75 5.53
CA VAL A 81 0.96 13.74 7.01
C VAL A 81 -0.21 12.92 7.55
N GLN A 82 -1.35 12.89 6.85
CA GLN A 82 -2.51 12.09 7.23
C GLN A 82 -2.26 10.59 7.05
N CYS A 83 -1.64 10.19 5.94
CA CYS A 83 -1.23 8.81 5.70
C CYS A 83 -0.21 8.36 6.73
N GLU A 84 0.80 9.19 7.01
CA GLU A 84 1.82 8.88 8.02
C GLU A 84 1.21 8.71 9.41
N ALA A 85 0.36 9.64 9.85
CA ALA A 85 -0.29 9.54 11.14
C ALA A 85 -1.14 8.27 11.27
N CYS A 86 -1.89 7.91 10.21
CA CYS A 86 -2.68 6.69 10.16
C CYS A 86 -1.79 5.44 10.27
N TRP A 87 -0.70 5.41 9.50
CA TRP A 87 0.21 4.27 9.45
C TRP A 87 1.01 4.08 10.75
N GLN A 88 1.46 5.19 11.37
CA GLN A 88 2.12 5.18 12.68
C GLN A 88 1.19 4.69 13.78
N ALA A 89 -0.09 5.10 13.76
CA ALA A 89 -1.08 4.65 14.73
C ALA A 89 -1.31 3.13 14.67
N TRP A 90 -0.99 2.49 13.55
CA TRP A 90 -1.04 1.04 13.36
C TRP A 90 0.32 0.34 13.56
N GLY A 91 1.34 1.05 14.05
CA GLY A 91 2.67 0.49 14.28
C GLY A 91 3.48 0.23 12.99
N GLY A 92 3.07 0.83 11.86
CA GLY A 92 3.73 0.62 10.58
C GLY A 92 5.05 1.38 10.42
N ARG A 93 5.94 0.84 9.58
CA ARG A 93 7.21 1.49 9.21
C ARG A 93 7.01 2.51 8.10
N ILE A 94 7.70 3.64 8.21
CA ILE A 94 7.61 4.74 7.24
C ILE A 94 9.00 5.14 6.76
N GLU A 95 9.16 5.18 5.44
CA GLU A 95 10.31 5.75 4.76
C GLU A 95 9.94 7.17 4.28
N ARG A 96 10.53 8.19 4.91
CA ARG A 96 10.25 9.60 4.61
C ARG A 96 11.27 10.17 3.63
N HIS A 97 10.77 10.91 2.64
CA HIS A 97 11.54 11.65 1.66
C HIS A 97 11.19 13.14 1.73
N PRO A 98 11.77 13.92 2.67
CA PRO A 98 11.54 15.36 2.73
C PRO A 98 12.13 16.06 1.50
N ALA A 99 11.46 17.12 1.04
CA ALA A 99 11.94 17.92 -0.08
C ALA A 99 13.04 18.90 0.37
N ASP A 100 14.13 18.98 -0.38
CA ASP A 100 15.25 19.91 -0.16
C ASP A 100 14.93 21.32 -0.69
N TRP A 101 14.10 22.05 0.05
CA TRP A 101 13.63 23.38 -0.33
C TRP A 101 14.78 24.41 -0.35
N ASP A 102 15.75 24.29 0.55
CA ASP A 102 16.85 25.23 0.69
C ASP A 102 17.73 25.25 -0.57
N ARG A 103 18.01 24.07 -1.14
CA ARG A 103 18.89 23.95 -2.30
C ARG A 103 18.15 24.03 -3.64
N LEU A 104 16.94 23.49 -3.73
CA LEU A 104 16.24 23.29 -5.02
C LEU A 104 15.02 24.20 -5.20
N GLY A 105 14.63 24.95 -4.18
CA GLY A 105 13.49 25.86 -4.20
C GLY A 105 12.22 25.16 -4.71
N ARG A 106 11.50 25.81 -5.62
CA ARG A 106 10.21 25.31 -6.15
C ARG A 106 10.28 23.91 -6.79
N ARG A 107 11.46 23.48 -7.26
CA ARG A 107 11.65 22.16 -7.89
C ARG A 107 11.84 21.04 -6.88
N ALA A 108 12.14 21.35 -5.61
CA ALA A 108 12.43 20.37 -4.57
C ALA A 108 11.37 19.28 -4.47
N GLY A 109 10.09 19.66 -4.49
CA GLY A 109 8.98 18.69 -4.45
C GLY A 109 8.96 17.74 -5.65
N PHE A 110 9.19 18.25 -6.87
CA PHE A 110 9.20 17.42 -8.08
C PHE A 110 10.41 16.47 -8.10
N VAL A 111 11.59 16.97 -7.75
CA VAL A 111 12.82 16.15 -7.68
C VAL A 111 12.66 15.04 -6.65
N ARG A 112 12.11 15.35 -5.47
CA ARG A 112 11.79 14.35 -4.46
C ARG A 112 10.77 13.32 -4.96
N ASN A 113 9.72 13.76 -5.67
CA ASN A 113 8.72 12.83 -6.22
C ASN A 113 9.34 11.83 -7.18
N GLU A 114 10.22 12.30 -8.08
CA GLU A 114 10.98 11.43 -8.97
C GLU A 114 11.88 10.46 -8.21
N GLN A 115 12.55 10.92 -7.14
CA GLN A 115 13.40 10.06 -6.30
C GLN A 115 12.60 8.92 -5.65
N MET A 116 11.42 9.21 -5.09
CA MET A 116 10.56 8.18 -4.48
C MET A 116 10.12 7.13 -5.52
N VAL A 117 9.74 7.57 -6.73
CA VAL A 117 9.34 6.66 -7.81
C VAL A 117 10.52 5.82 -8.29
N ARG A 118 11.70 6.43 -8.48
CA ARG A 118 12.93 5.73 -8.88
C ARG A 118 13.42 4.72 -7.83
N ALA A 119 13.18 4.99 -6.56
CA ALA A 119 13.49 4.04 -5.48
C ALA A 119 12.62 2.76 -5.53
N GLY A 120 11.53 2.79 -6.31
CA GLY A 120 10.64 1.66 -6.53
C GLY A 120 9.58 1.49 -5.44
N ALA A 121 8.41 1.02 -5.84
CA ALA A 121 7.30 0.64 -4.98
C ALA A 121 6.48 -0.47 -5.64
N ASP A 122 5.78 -1.28 -4.84
CA ASP A 122 4.88 -2.32 -5.31
C ASP A 122 3.49 -1.77 -5.67
N LEU A 123 3.12 -0.63 -5.06
CA LEU A 123 1.89 0.10 -5.32
C LEU A 123 2.11 1.59 -5.07
N CYS A 124 1.50 2.42 -5.91
CA CYS A 124 1.34 3.85 -5.68
C CYS A 124 -0.12 4.16 -5.35
N MET A 125 -0.38 4.86 -4.24
CA MET A 125 -1.68 5.44 -3.90
C MET A 125 -1.62 6.95 -3.99
N ALA A 126 -2.41 7.51 -4.91
CA ALA A 126 -2.44 8.92 -5.22
C ALA A 126 -3.76 9.58 -4.76
N PHE A 127 -3.68 10.49 -3.78
CA PHE A 127 -4.82 11.24 -3.23
C PHE A 127 -4.89 12.64 -3.86
N ILE A 128 -5.71 12.80 -4.89
CA ILE A 128 -5.74 13.97 -5.76
C ILE A 128 -7.02 14.79 -5.52
N ARG A 129 -6.86 15.99 -4.98
CA ARG A 129 -7.90 17.02 -4.85
C ARG A 129 -7.68 18.09 -5.92
N ASP A 130 -8.74 18.51 -6.61
CA ASP A 130 -8.77 19.58 -7.62
C ASP A 130 -7.60 19.54 -8.64
N ASN A 131 -7.25 18.34 -9.12
CA ASN A 131 -6.15 18.13 -10.06
C ASN A 131 -4.79 18.65 -9.58
N SER A 132 -4.52 18.61 -8.26
CA SER A 132 -3.22 18.94 -7.65
C SER A 132 -2.04 18.57 -8.56
N PRO A 133 -1.28 19.57 -9.09
CA PRO A 133 -0.25 19.32 -10.09
C PRO A 133 0.83 18.35 -9.60
N GLY A 134 1.24 18.49 -8.33
CA GLY A 134 2.27 17.66 -7.73
C GLY A 134 1.85 16.19 -7.61
N ALA A 135 0.65 15.92 -7.06
CA ALA A 135 0.15 14.56 -6.89
C ALA A 135 -0.16 13.89 -8.24
N THR A 136 -0.73 14.65 -9.18
CA THR A 136 -1.00 14.19 -10.55
C THR A 136 0.28 13.84 -11.30
N HIS A 137 1.32 14.66 -11.16
CA HIS A 137 2.62 14.41 -11.77
C HIS A 137 3.26 13.12 -11.21
N THR A 138 3.28 12.94 -9.90
CA THR A 138 3.83 11.72 -9.27
C THR A 138 3.07 10.46 -9.69
N ALA A 139 1.74 10.52 -9.75
CA ALA A 139 0.93 9.38 -10.21
C ALA A 139 1.29 8.97 -11.64
N ARG A 140 1.49 9.95 -12.54
CA ARG A 140 1.94 9.69 -13.91
C ARG A 140 3.34 9.07 -13.95
N LEU A 141 4.28 9.60 -13.15
CA LEU A 141 5.63 9.04 -13.06
C LEU A 141 5.61 7.59 -12.56
N ALA A 142 4.79 7.27 -11.56
CA ALA A 142 4.63 5.91 -11.05
C ALA A 142 4.08 4.95 -12.13
N GLN A 143 3.04 5.38 -12.85
CA GLN A 143 2.48 4.62 -13.98
C GLN A 143 3.52 4.38 -15.08
N GLN A 144 4.30 5.40 -15.43
CA GLN A 144 5.38 5.30 -16.42
C GLN A 144 6.50 4.35 -15.98
N ALA A 145 6.76 4.26 -14.67
CA ALA A 145 7.71 3.32 -14.09
C ALA A 145 7.15 1.89 -13.95
N GLY A 146 5.92 1.62 -14.40
CA GLY A 146 5.29 0.31 -14.30
C GLY A 146 4.76 -0.03 -12.90
N ILE A 147 4.66 0.96 -12.00
CA ILE A 147 4.13 0.77 -10.65
C ILE A 147 2.60 0.80 -10.72
N PRO A 148 1.90 -0.27 -10.29
CA PRO A 148 0.45 -0.25 -10.18
C PRO A 148 -0.02 0.95 -9.36
N THR A 149 -0.91 1.76 -9.91
CA THR A 149 -1.30 3.05 -9.32
C THR A 149 -2.80 3.13 -9.10
N ARG A 150 -3.22 3.34 -7.85
CA ARG A 150 -4.61 3.61 -7.45
C ARG A 150 -4.79 5.10 -7.20
N ILE A 151 -5.82 5.69 -7.80
CA ILE A 151 -6.09 7.13 -7.71
C ILE A 151 -7.40 7.35 -6.97
N PHE A 152 -7.33 8.13 -5.89
CA PHE A 152 -8.47 8.60 -5.11
C PHE A 152 -8.69 10.07 -5.42
N ARG A 153 -9.91 10.44 -5.84
CA ARG A 153 -10.24 11.81 -6.26
C ARG A 153 -11.28 12.44 -5.36
N THR A 154 -11.05 13.69 -5.01
CA THR A 154 -12.09 14.59 -4.49
C THR A 154 -12.11 15.85 -5.36
N ALA A 155 -13.29 16.38 -5.59
CA ALA A 155 -13.47 17.69 -6.19
C ALA A 155 -14.15 18.57 -5.16
N ASP A 156 -13.78 19.84 -5.12
CA ASP A 156 -14.70 20.83 -4.58
C ASP A 156 -15.91 20.87 -5.51
N THR A 157 -17.09 20.52 -5.01
CA THR A 157 -18.33 20.93 -5.66
C THR A 157 -18.23 22.45 -5.82
N PRO A 158 -18.27 23.02 -7.04
CA PRO A 158 -18.37 24.47 -7.14
C PRO A 158 -19.64 24.84 -6.39
N ALA A 159 -19.50 25.60 -5.30
CA ALA A 159 -20.64 26.20 -4.63
C ALA A 159 -21.44 26.90 -5.74
N MET A 160 -22.64 26.41 -6.02
CA MET A 160 -23.54 27.08 -6.95
C MET A 160 -23.62 28.52 -6.49
N ALA A 161 -23.07 29.42 -7.29
CA ALA A 161 -23.19 30.85 -7.07
C ALA A 161 -24.68 31.17 -7.24
N ASP A 162 -25.38 31.19 -6.13
CA ASP A 162 -26.71 31.74 -6.03
C ASP A 162 -26.56 33.25 -6.26
N HIS A 163 -26.70 33.66 -7.52
CA HIS A 163 -26.77 35.05 -7.91
C HIS A 163 -28.23 35.45 -7.86
N PRO A 164 -28.71 36.15 -6.81
CA PRO A 164 -30.05 36.73 -6.86
C PRO A 164 -30.07 37.76 -7.97
N ARG A 165 -30.84 37.47 -9.04
CA ARG A 165 -31.23 38.49 -10.01
C ARG A 165 -32.15 39.47 -9.29
N ASN A 166 -31.65 40.69 -9.14
CA ASN A 166 -32.43 41.88 -8.80
C ASN A 166 -33.47 42.17 -9.91
#